data_AF-A0A836LI77-F1
#
_entry.id   AF-A0A836LI77-F1
#
_cell.length_a   1.000
_cell.length_b   1.000
_cell.length_c   1.000
_cell.angle_alpha   90.00
_cell.angle_beta   90.00
_cell.angle_gamma   90.00
#
_symmetry.space_group_name_H-M   'P 1'
#
loop_
_entity.id
_entity.type
_entity.pdbx_description
1 polymer ?
#
loop_
_entity_poly.entity_id
_entity_poly.type
_entity_poly.pdbx_seq_one_letter_code
_entity_poly.pdbx_strand_id
1 'polypeptide(L)'
;MTSEVHTDTTDCPAVGTARVRVRYILTGACPPAYSGCVVQALVPLQQPDGSLTTVETMKTQFCNNCSANMKELGGTISKATIRLLKAGCVLDDKDFFEHHLTATEKKTCLAQAGETVGDSVTDAQKPSVVMHMVVQKNRVLLVKIPKREKNKVSSTSESGNIGEGHNLKKDSCCSVL
;
A
#
# COMPACT_ATOMS: atom_id res chain seq x y z
N MET A 1 40.39 -48.68 0.20
CA MET A 1 40.78 -47.26 0.11
C MET A 1 39.58 -46.50 -0.41
N THR A 2 38.76 -45.95 0.47
CA THR A 2 37.57 -45.15 0.14
C THR A 2 37.69 -43.87 0.95
N SER A 3 37.96 -42.77 0.25
CA SER A 3 38.09 -41.44 0.85
C SER A 3 36.72 -40.77 0.85
N GLU A 4 36.15 -40.58 2.03
CA GLU A 4 34.94 -39.79 2.23
C GLU A 4 35.31 -38.30 2.25
N VAL A 5 34.83 -37.55 1.25
CA VAL A 5 34.97 -36.09 1.19
C VAL A 5 33.85 -35.49 2.02
N HIS A 6 34.16 -35.13 3.26
CA HIS A 6 33.31 -34.27 4.08
C HIS A 6 33.36 -32.86 3.49
N THR A 7 32.25 -32.43 2.87
CA THR A 7 32.04 -31.02 2.54
C THR A 7 31.49 -30.34 3.77
N ASP A 8 32.38 -29.71 4.51
CA ASP A 8 32.06 -28.84 5.64
C ASP A 8 31.26 -27.64 5.09
N THR A 9 29.94 -27.75 5.20
CA THR A 9 29.00 -26.71 4.76
C THR A 9 29.03 -25.64 5.83
N THR A 10 29.91 -24.66 5.66
CA THR A 10 30.01 -23.51 6.57
C THR A 10 28.70 -22.75 6.51
N ASP A 11 27.84 -23.03 7.49
CA ASP A 11 26.58 -22.35 7.76
C ASP A 11 26.92 -20.89 8.10
N CYS A 12 26.98 -20.04 7.08
CA CYS A 12 27.18 -18.62 7.27
C CYS A 12 25.97 -18.12 8.07
N PRO A 13 26.14 -17.55 9.27
CA PRO A 13 25.02 -17.08 10.05
C PRO A 13 24.26 -16.08 9.18
N ALA A 14 23.03 -16.44 8.82
CA ALA A 14 22.17 -15.58 8.02
C ALA A 14 22.17 -14.21 8.68
N VAL A 15 22.82 -13.22 8.05
CA VAL A 15 22.88 -11.85 8.54
C VAL A 15 21.42 -11.41 8.65
N GLY A 16 20.90 -11.45 9.87
CA GLY A 16 19.49 -11.19 10.13
C GLY A 16 19.23 -9.74 9.75
N THR A 17 18.63 -9.52 8.58
CA THR A 17 18.30 -8.17 8.14
C THR A 17 17.34 -7.57 9.15
N ALA A 18 17.65 -6.37 9.63
CA ALA A 18 16.82 -5.68 10.60
C ALA A 18 15.41 -5.49 10.00
N ARG A 19 14.38 -5.84 10.77
CA ARG A 19 12.97 -5.72 10.35
C ARG A 19 12.23 -4.78 11.28
N VAL A 20 11.30 -4.01 10.73
CA VAL A 20 10.45 -3.09 11.47
C VAL A 20 9.01 -3.61 11.44
N ARG A 21 8.33 -3.53 12.59
CA ARG A 21 6.90 -3.79 12.72
C ARG A 21 6.12 -2.63 12.10
N VAL A 22 5.30 -2.95 11.11
CA VAL A 22 4.43 -2.00 10.41
C VAL A 22 2.98 -2.46 10.52
N ARG A 23 2.07 -1.52 10.78
CA ARG A 23 0.62 -1.71 10.75
C ARG A 23 0.04 -0.89 9.61
N TYR A 24 -0.50 -1.59 8.63
CA TYR A 24 -1.19 -0.99 7.51
C TYR A 24 -2.67 -0.85 7.81
N ILE A 25 -3.19 0.38 7.77
CA ILE A 25 -4.61 0.65 7.82
C ILE A 25 -5.12 0.67 6.38
N LEU A 26 -5.98 -0.28 6.04
CA LEU A 26 -6.55 -0.40 4.69
C LEU A 26 -7.66 0.63 4.49
N THR A 27 -7.56 1.41 3.42
CA THR A 27 -8.53 2.49 3.13
C THR A 27 -8.74 2.66 1.62
N GLY A 28 -9.72 3.49 1.25
CA GLY A 28 -10.01 3.81 -0.16
C GLY A 28 -10.98 2.82 -0.80
N ALA A 29 -10.70 2.44 -2.05
CA ALA A 29 -11.50 1.54 -2.87
C ALA A 29 -11.27 0.05 -2.57
N CYS A 30 -11.11 -0.30 -1.30
CA CYS A 30 -11.10 -1.68 -0.84
C CYS A 30 -12.55 -2.17 -0.59
N PRO A 31 -12.81 -3.49 -0.61
CA PRO A 31 -14.14 -4.00 -0.26
C PRO A 31 -14.52 -3.57 1.16
N PRO A 32 -15.81 -3.27 1.44
CA PRO A 32 -16.24 -2.73 2.73
C PRO A 32 -15.81 -3.57 3.94
N ALA A 33 -15.75 -4.89 3.79
CA ALA A 33 -15.31 -5.82 4.84
C ALA A 33 -13.86 -5.61 5.29
N TYR A 34 -13.03 -4.94 4.49
CA TYR A 34 -11.61 -4.69 4.78
C TYR A 34 -11.30 -3.22 5.05
N SER A 35 -12.26 -2.31 4.85
CA SER A 35 -12.05 -0.88 5.06
C SER A 35 -11.87 -0.60 6.56
N GLY A 36 -10.77 0.06 6.91
CA GLY A 36 -10.38 0.32 8.30
C GLY A 36 -9.70 -0.87 8.99
N CYS A 37 -9.59 -2.02 8.33
CA CYS A 37 -8.85 -3.15 8.90
C CYS A 37 -7.36 -2.83 9.00
N VAL A 38 -6.75 -3.35 10.07
CA VAL A 38 -5.32 -3.23 10.33
C VAL A 38 -4.64 -4.54 9.96
N VAL A 39 -3.64 -4.46 9.09
CA VAL A 39 -2.80 -5.60 8.73
C VAL A 39 -1.40 -5.37 9.24
N GLN A 40 -0.89 -6.31 10.04
CA GLN A 40 0.47 -6.26 10.56
C GLN A 40 1.44 -6.94 9.60
N ALA A 41 2.63 -6.36 9.47
CA ALA A 41 3.71 -6.89 8.68
C ALA A 41 5.06 -6.64 9.36
N LEU A 42 6.02 -7.52 9.08
CA LEU A 42 7.43 -7.30 9.36
C LEU A 42 8.12 -6.91 8.06
N VAL A 43 8.58 -5.66 8.00
CA VAL A 43 9.19 -5.11 6.79
C VAL A 43 10.70 -5.04 6.99
N PRO A 44 11.51 -5.71 6.16
CA PRO A 44 12.95 -5.60 6.25
C PRO A 44 13.40 -4.19 5.88
N LEU A 45 14.44 -3.66 6.54
CA LEU A 45 15.06 -2.39 6.15
C LEU A 45 16.01 -2.57 4.95
N GLN A 46 16.62 -3.76 4.84
CA GLN A 46 17.47 -4.17 3.73
C GLN A 46 16.96 -5.48 3.12
N GLN A 47 16.96 -5.53 1.79
CA GLN A 47 16.61 -6.71 1.01
C GLN A 47 17.77 -7.76 1.07
N PRO A 48 17.51 -9.01 0.66
CA PRO A 48 18.53 -10.07 0.68
C PRO A 48 19.77 -9.78 -0.19
N ASP A 49 19.65 -8.90 -1.18
CA ASP A 49 20.75 -8.43 -2.04
C ASP A 49 21.57 -7.29 -1.40
N GLY A 50 21.22 -6.87 -0.18
CA GLY A 50 21.85 -5.76 0.53
C GLY A 50 21.31 -4.37 0.18
N SER A 51 20.39 -4.27 -0.80
CA SER A 51 19.77 -2.99 -1.16
C SER A 51 18.78 -2.53 -0.10
N LEU A 52 18.54 -1.21 0.00
CA LEU A 52 17.54 -0.66 0.91
C LEU A 52 16.12 -0.96 0.39
N THR A 53 15.22 -1.30 1.31
CA THR A 53 13.81 -1.53 0.96
C THR A 53 13.14 -0.25 0.48
N THR A 54 12.56 -0.29 -0.72
CA THR A 54 11.76 0.81 -1.25
C THR A 54 10.28 0.67 -0.91
N VAL A 55 9.53 1.76 -1.05
CA VAL A 55 8.07 1.77 -0.91
C VAL A 55 7.40 0.84 -1.93
N GLU A 56 7.91 0.78 -3.16
CA GLU A 56 7.43 -0.15 -4.20
C GLU A 56 7.57 -1.62 -3.74
N THR A 57 8.73 -1.98 -3.18
CA THR A 57 8.95 -3.33 -2.65
C THR A 57 7.98 -3.65 -1.51
N MET A 58 7.71 -2.70 -0.61
CA MET A 58 6.72 -2.89 0.46
C MET A 58 5.32 -3.19 -0.09
N LYS A 59 4.87 -2.43 -1.10
CA LYS A 59 3.57 -2.65 -1.75
C LYS A 59 3.51 -4.04 -2.39
N THR A 60 4.56 -4.43 -3.08
CA THR A 60 4.66 -5.74 -3.73
C THR A 60 4.61 -6.88 -2.73
N GLN A 61 5.40 -6.79 -1.65
CA GLN A 61 5.40 -7.78 -0.57
C GLN A 61 4.02 -7.88 0.08
N PHE A 62 3.36 -6.75 0.36
CA PHE A 62 2.02 -6.74 0.89
C PHE A 62 1.03 -7.47 -0.05
N CYS A 63 1.04 -7.16 -1.35
CA CYS A 63 0.16 -7.79 -2.32
C CYS A 63 0.33 -9.32 -2.37
N ASN A 64 1.59 -9.78 -2.39
CA ASN A 64 1.93 -11.20 -2.45
C ASN A 64 1.48 -11.95 -1.19
N ASN A 65 1.61 -11.33 -0.01
CA ASN A 65 1.22 -11.95 1.26
C ASN A 65 -0.29 -11.88 1.50
N CYS A 66 -0.94 -10.80 1.05
CA CYS A 66 -2.38 -10.59 1.24
C CYS A 66 -3.23 -11.64 0.52
N SER A 67 -2.80 -12.10 -0.66
CA SER A 67 -3.53 -13.12 -1.43
C SER A 67 -3.68 -14.47 -0.72
N ALA A 68 -2.83 -14.79 0.25
CA ALA A 68 -2.92 -16.04 0.99
C ALA A 68 -4.08 -16.03 2.01
N ASN A 69 -4.27 -14.90 2.70
CA ASN A 69 -5.19 -14.81 3.84
C ASN A 69 -6.50 -14.06 3.51
N MET A 70 -6.51 -13.22 2.47
CA MET A 70 -7.63 -12.33 2.12
C MET A 70 -7.92 -12.40 0.62
N LYS A 71 -8.41 -13.55 0.14
CA LYS A 71 -8.59 -13.82 -1.30
C LYS A 71 -9.41 -12.75 -2.04
N GLU A 72 -10.49 -12.27 -1.43
CA GLU A 72 -11.35 -11.22 -2.01
C GLU A 72 -10.61 -9.89 -2.17
N LEU A 73 -9.80 -9.54 -1.16
CA LEU A 73 -8.96 -8.36 -1.20
C LEU A 73 -7.84 -8.50 -2.25
N GLY A 74 -7.19 -9.66 -2.33
CA GLY A 74 -6.14 -9.93 -3.32
C GLY A 74 -6.60 -9.76 -4.77
N GLY A 75 -7.82 -10.19 -5.08
CA GLY A 75 -8.44 -9.99 -6.41
C GLY A 75 -8.66 -8.50 -6.76
N THR A 76 -8.99 -7.69 -5.76
CA THR A 76 -9.18 -6.24 -5.93
C THR A 76 -7.84 -5.51 -6.05
N ILE A 77 -6.89 -5.84 -5.17
CA ILE A 77 -5.60 -5.15 -5.06
C ILE A 77 -4.70 -5.40 -6.26
N SER A 78 -4.69 -6.63 -6.80
CA SER A 78 -3.87 -6.99 -7.97
C SER A 78 -4.14 -6.13 -9.22
N LYS A 79 -5.32 -5.50 -9.29
CA LYS A 79 -5.74 -4.65 -10.41
C LYS A 79 -5.86 -3.18 -10.02
N ALA A 80 -5.51 -2.82 -8.79
CA ALA A 80 -5.67 -1.47 -8.26
C ALA A 80 -4.33 -0.74 -8.19
N THR A 81 -4.39 0.59 -8.23
CA THR A 81 -3.22 1.41 -7.88
C THR A 81 -3.20 1.55 -6.36
N ILE A 82 -2.04 1.33 -5.73
CA ILE A 82 -1.87 1.43 -4.28
C ILE A 82 -1.01 2.64 -3.96
N ARG A 83 -1.45 3.46 -3.00
CA ARG A 83 -0.64 4.52 -2.41
C ARG A 83 -0.38 4.23 -0.94
N LEU A 84 0.84 4.52 -0.49
CA LEU A 84 1.22 4.37 0.91
C LEU A 84 1.34 5.78 1.51
N LEU A 85 0.71 5.99 2.65
CA LEU A 85 0.73 7.26 3.36
C LEU A 85 1.28 7.07 4.76
N LYS A 86 2.11 8.00 5.21
CA LYS A 86 2.60 8.09 6.60
C LYS A 86 2.42 9.51 7.09
N ALA A 87 1.80 9.68 8.26
CA ALA A 87 1.55 10.99 8.87
C ALA A 87 0.92 12.01 7.88
N GLY A 88 -0.05 11.56 7.08
CA GLY A 88 -0.74 12.39 6.08
C GLY A 88 0.03 12.64 4.78
N CYS A 89 1.30 12.23 4.66
CA CYS A 89 2.10 12.40 3.46
C CYS A 89 2.04 11.14 2.58
N VAL A 90 1.86 11.32 1.27
CA VAL A 90 1.96 10.24 0.28
C VAL A 90 3.43 9.95 0.02
N LEU A 91 3.82 8.69 0.07
CA LEU A 91 5.20 8.25 -0.18
C LEU A 91 5.37 7.85 -1.65
N ASP A 92 6.50 8.22 -2.25
CA ASP A 92 6.84 7.87 -3.62
C ASP A 92 7.41 6.44 -3.70
N ASP A 93 7.15 5.75 -4.81
CA ASP A 93 7.53 4.34 -5.00
C ASP A 93 9.04 4.09 -4.90
N LYS A 94 9.83 5.08 -5.33
CA LYS A 94 11.29 5.04 -5.35
C LYS A 94 11.93 5.43 -4.02
N ASP A 95 11.16 5.91 -3.06
CA ASP A 95 11.70 6.29 -1.77
C ASP A 95 12.14 5.06 -0.98
N PHE A 96 13.22 5.22 -0.22
CA PHE A 96 13.65 4.22 0.74
C PHE A 96 12.80 4.30 2.00
N PHE A 97 12.23 3.17 2.40
CA PHE A 97 11.36 3.05 3.58
C PHE A 97 12.06 3.57 4.85
N GLU A 98 13.35 3.26 4.99
CA GLU A 98 14.14 3.66 6.15
C GLU A 98 14.16 5.19 6.37
N HIS A 99 14.16 5.99 5.29
CA HIS A 99 14.18 7.45 5.38
C HIS A 99 12.88 8.05 5.91
N HIS A 100 11.79 7.30 5.83
CA HIS A 100 10.48 7.71 6.35
C HIS A 100 10.28 7.36 7.82
N LEU A 101 11.26 6.70 8.44
CA LEU A 101 11.24 6.34 9.86
C LEU A 101 11.97 7.39 10.69
N THR A 102 11.32 7.86 11.74
CA THR A 102 11.97 8.65 12.79
C THR A 102 12.98 7.79 13.56
N ALA A 103 13.96 8.43 14.19
CA ALA A 103 14.93 7.72 15.03
C ALA A 103 14.26 6.89 16.15
N THR A 104 13.16 7.41 16.71
CA THR A 104 12.36 6.69 17.71
C THR A 104 11.72 5.45 17.12
N GLU A 105 11.05 5.55 15.96
CA GLU A 105 10.44 4.40 15.29
C GLU A 105 11.48 3.33 14.95
N LYS A 106 12.65 3.73 14.43
CA LYS A 106 13.76 2.81 14.15
C LYS A 106 14.25 2.10 15.40
N LYS A 107 14.07 2.63 16.61
CA LYS A 107 14.49 1.98 17.84
C LYS A 107 13.38 1.12 18.44
N THR A 108 12.17 1.65 18.54
CA THR A 108 11.06 1.03 19.29
C THR A 108 10.30 -0.01 18.45
N CYS A 109 10.26 0.18 17.13
CA CYS A 109 9.48 -0.68 16.24
C CYS A 109 10.31 -1.81 15.61
N LEU A 110 11.59 -1.96 15.98
CA LEU A 110 12.42 -3.06 15.51
C LEU A 110 11.92 -4.41 16.04
N ALA A 111 11.77 -5.35 15.12
CA ALA A 111 11.44 -6.73 15.41
C ALA A 111 12.64 -7.48 15.97
N GLN A 112 12.37 -8.40 16.88
CA GLN A 112 13.40 -9.29 17.41
C GLN A 112 13.79 -10.35 16.36
N ALA A 113 15.01 -10.87 16.46
CA ALA A 113 15.45 -11.96 15.59
C ALA A 113 14.51 -13.18 15.77
N GLY A 114 14.02 -13.74 14.66
CA GLY A 114 13.08 -14.86 14.68
C GLY A 114 11.62 -14.49 14.96
N GLU A 115 11.30 -13.20 15.14
CA GLU A 115 9.90 -12.76 15.28
C GLU A 115 9.12 -13.06 13.99
N THR A 116 7.98 -13.72 14.15
CA THR A 116 7.00 -13.96 13.09
C THR A 116 5.78 -13.09 13.32
N VAL A 117 5.05 -12.78 12.25
CA VAL A 117 3.73 -12.15 12.37
C VAL A 117 2.76 -13.23 12.84
N GLY A 118 2.28 -13.14 14.08
CA GLY A 118 1.33 -14.08 14.66
C GLY A 118 0.17 -13.37 15.36
N ASP A 119 -0.95 -14.07 15.50
CA ASP A 119 -2.19 -13.58 16.13
C ASP A 119 -2.13 -13.62 17.67
N SER A 120 -0.92 -13.58 18.23
CA SER A 120 -0.79 -13.53 19.68
C SER A 120 -1.31 -12.18 20.14
N VAL A 121 -2.18 -12.18 21.17
CA VAL A 121 -2.75 -10.95 21.76
C VAL A 121 -1.65 -9.94 22.14
N THR A 122 -0.44 -10.43 22.41
CA THR A 122 0.75 -9.64 22.70
C THR A 122 1.29 -8.87 21.49
N ASP A 123 1.12 -9.35 20.26
CA ASP A 123 1.61 -8.67 19.05
C ASP A 123 0.84 -7.37 18.74
N ALA A 124 -0.44 -7.31 19.12
CA ALA A 124 -1.27 -6.11 19.00
C ALA A 124 -0.82 -4.97 19.94
N GLN A 125 -0.03 -5.26 20.98
CA GLN A 125 0.48 -4.25 21.90
C GLN A 125 1.89 -3.76 21.57
N LYS A 126 2.61 -4.45 20.67
CA LYS A 126 3.98 -4.07 20.32
C LYS A 126 4.02 -2.74 19.55
N PRO A 127 4.98 -1.84 19.86
CA PRO A 127 5.18 -0.61 19.10
C PRO A 127 5.39 -0.94 17.62
N SER A 128 4.63 -0.25 16.78
CA SER A 128 4.59 -0.46 15.33
C SER A 128 4.47 0.88 14.61
N VAL A 129 5.08 0.98 13.43
CA VAL A 129 4.90 2.12 12.54
C VAL A 129 3.53 2.02 11.89
N VAL A 130 2.71 3.07 12.00
CA VAL A 130 1.37 3.08 11.39
C VAL A 130 1.43 3.75 10.03
N MET A 131 0.88 3.09 9.03
CA MET A 131 0.80 3.59 7.66
C MET A 131 -0.58 3.33 7.08
N HIS A 132 -1.08 4.24 6.24
CA HIS A 132 -2.31 4.01 5.50
C HIS A 132 -1.99 3.45 4.13
N MET A 133 -2.62 2.33 3.80
CA MET A 133 -2.55 1.74 2.48
C MET A 133 -3.86 2.03 1.75
N VAL A 134 -3.78 2.97 0.83
CA VAL A 134 -4.92 3.51 0.10
C VAL A 134 -5.04 2.77 -1.23
N VAL A 135 -6.07 1.96 -1.35
CA VAL A 135 -6.42 1.29 -2.61
C VAL A 135 -7.17 2.27 -3.49
N GLN A 136 -6.71 2.51 -4.71
CA GLN A 136 -7.36 3.39 -5.67
C GLN A 136 -8.00 2.56 -6.77
N LYS A 137 -9.29 2.80 -7.03
CA LYS A 137 -9.99 2.16 -8.14
C LYS A 137 -9.33 2.62 -9.43
N ASN A 138 -8.75 1.68 -10.18
CA ASN A 138 -8.28 1.95 -11.53
C ASN A 138 -9.50 2.29 -12.37
N ARG A 139 -9.76 3.59 -12.55
CA ARG A 139 -10.58 4.03 -13.67
C ARG A 139 -9.72 3.75 -14.89
N VAL A 140 -10.06 2.71 -15.64
CA VAL A 140 -9.55 2.53 -16.98
C VAL A 140 -9.79 3.89 -17.65
N LEU A 141 -8.70 4.63 -17.89
CA LEU A 141 -8.77 5.86 -18.67
C LEU A 141 -9.25 5.38 -20.03
N LEU A 142 -10.55 5.53 -20.26
CA LEU A 142 -11.17 5.17 -21.52
C LEU A 142 -10.43 6.01 -22.55
N VAL A 143 -9.49 5.37 -23.25
CA VAL A 143 -8.73 5.99 -24.34
C VAL A 143 -9.80 6.52 -25.26
N LYS A 144 -9.90 7.85 -25.36
CA LYS A 144 -10.78 8.51 -26.32
C LYS A 144 -10.39 7.95 -27.68
N ILE A 145 -11.22 7.05 -28.20
CA ILE A 145 -11.11 6.54 -29.55
C ILE A 145 -11.02 7.78 -30.45
N PRO A 146 -10.00 7.92 -31.31
CA PRO A 146 -9.87 9.09 -32.16
C PRO A 146 -11.15 9.23 -32.96
N LYS A 147 -11.80 10.39 -32.79
CA LYS A 147 -13.04 10.75 -33.47
C LYS A 147 -12.75 10.64 -34.96
N ARG A 148 -13.29 9.61 -35.61
CA ARG A 148 -13.15 9.40 -37.05
C ARG A 148 -13.82 10.57 -37.75
N GLU A 149 -13.01 11.48 -38.24
CA GLU A 149 -13.40 12.61 -39.05
C GLU A 149 -14.10 12.07 -40.31
N LYS A 150 -15.41 12.25 -40.38
CA LYS A 150 -16.16 12.18 -41.63
C LYS A 150 -17.09 13.38 -41.70
N ASN A 151 -16.61 14.38 -42.42
CA ASN A 151 -17.42 15.43 -43.02
C ASN A 151 -18.64 14.82 -43.72
N LYS A 152 -19.86 15.24 -43.32
CA LYS A 152 -20.93 15.53 -44.27
C LYS A 152 -21.99 16.44 -43.64
N VAL A 153 -22.24 17.53 -44.36
CA VAL A 153 -23.18 18.65 -44.15
C VAL A 153 -24.64 18.21 -44.03
N SER A 154 -25.40 18.83 -43.09
CA SER A 154 -26.71 19.45 -43.36
C SER A 154 -27.38 20.07 -42.10
N SER A 155 -27.43 21.41 -42.08
CA SER A 155 -28.52 22.35 -41.74
C SER A 155 -29.57 22.13 -40.62
N THR A 156 -29.90 23.28 -39.99
CA THR A 156 -31.15 23.71 -39.27
C THR A 156 -31.39 23.15 -37.87
N SER A 157 -31.80 23.89 -36.83
CA SER A 157 -32.34 25.26 -36.68
C SER A 157 -32.16 25.76 -35.24
N GLU A 158 -32.27 27.08 -35.06
CA GLU A 158 -32.44 27.83 -33.80
C GLU A 158 -33.33 27.16 -32.74
N SER A 159 -32.94 27.28 -31.47
CA SER A 159 -33.78 27.85 -30.39
C SER A 159 -32.98 27.89 -29.09
N GLY A 160 -32.82 29.08 -28.52
CA GLY A 160 -32.07 29.32 -27.29
C GLY A 160 -32.82 28.95 -26.02
N ASN A 161 -32.10 28.84 -24.90
CA ASN A 161 -32.55 29.45 -23.65
C ASN A 161 -31.38 29.64 -22.68
N ILE A 162 -31.28 30.85 -22.15
CA ILE A 162 -30.37 31.26 -21.09
C ILE A 162 -31.06 30.91 -19.77
N GLY A 163 -30.48 30.01 -19.00
CA GLY A 163 -30.95 29.60 -17.68
C GLY A 163 -29.93 29.93 -16.61
N GLU A 164 -30.08 31.12 -16.04
CA GLU A 164 -29.35 31.67 -14.91
C GLU A 164 -29.95 31.17 -13.57
N GLY A 165 -29.12 30.99 -12.54
CA GLY A 165 -29.54 30.71 -11.16
C GLY A 165 -29.40 29.24 -10.72
N HIS A 166 -29.00 28.87 -9.50
CA HIS A 166 -29.00 29.58 -8.23
C HIS A 166 -27.89 29.06 -7.31
N ASN A 167 -27.29 30.02 -6.57
CA ASN A 167 -26.59 29.83 -5.31
C ASN A 167 -27.48 29.12 -4.28
N LEU A 168 -27.04 27.99 -3.71
CA LEU A 168 -27.60 27.44 -2.47
C LEU A 168 -26.50 27.06 -1.49
N LYS A 169 -26.27 28.04 -0.59
CA LYS A 169 -26.06 27.97 0.86
C LYS A 169 -25.36 26.76 1.50
N LYS A 170 -24.35 27.15 2.28
CA LYS A 170 -23.69 26.46 3.39
C LYS A 170 -24.71 26.04 4.45
N ASP A 171 -24.55 24.83 4.98
CA ASP A 171 -24.92 24.43 6.35
C ASP A 171 -23.84 23.42 6.79
N SER A 172 -22.93 23.73 7.72
CA SER A 172 -23.11 23.97 9.16
C SER A 172 -23.65 22.74 9.89
N CYS A 173 -22.75 21.99 10.55
CA CYS A 173 -22.87 21.65 11.98
C CYS A 173 -21.67 20.83 12.46
N CYS A 174 -20.79 21.49 13.22
CA CYS A 174 -19.99 20.85 14.26
C CYS A 174 -20.90 20.57 15.45
N SER A 175 -20.88 19.35 15.98
CA SER A 175 -21.21 19.11 17.38
C SER A 175 -20.22 18.10 17.95
N VAL A 176 -19.41 18.64 18.87
CA VAL A 176 -18.53 17.94 19.79
C VAL A 176 -19.41 17.29 20.87
N LEU A 177 -19.15 16.03 21.19
CA LEU A 177 -19.39 15.46 22.51
C LEU A 177 -18.07 14.85 22.97
#